data_AF-A0A9X7AV27-F1
#
_entry.id   AF-A0A9X7AV27-F1
#
_cell.length_a   1.000
_cell.length_b   1.000
_cell.length_c   1.000
_cell.angle_alpha   90.00
_cell.angle_beta   90.00
_cell.angle_gamma   90.00
#
_symmetry.space_group_name_H-M   'P 1'
#
loop_
_entity.id
_entity.type
_entity.pdbx_description
1 polymer ?
#
loop_
_entity_poly.entity_id
_entity_poly.type
_entity_poly.pdbx_seq_one_letter_code
_entity_poly.pdbx_strand_id
1 'polypeptide(L)'
;WLSSYEKTIVPDAFFIKDNVHHFVEVDRLQHMKVNEKKLQLYGNITNIYKKQKGTIPVIIFFTLSDYRQCRLEEYAMKYNVFLRTMVVKEIF
;
A
#
# COMPACT_ATOMS: atom_id res chain seq x y z
N TRP A 1 -11.08 -9.90 -26.28
CA TRP A 1 -11.97 -8.98 -25.56
C TRP A 1 -12.34 -9.57 -24.21
N LEU A 2 -11.48 -9.36 -23.21
CA LEU A 2 -11.80 -9.64 -21.80
C LEU A 2 -12.25 -8.30 -21.20
N SER A 3 -13.52 -8.25 -20.82
CA SER A 3 -14.20 -7.06 -20.28
C SER A 3 -13.60 -6.63 -18.93
N SER A 4 -12.90 -5.49 -18.95
CA SER A 4 -13.06 -4.36 -18.01
C SER A 4 -13.42 -4.67 -16.55
N TYR A 5 -12.40 -5.00 -15.75
CA TYR A 5 -12.19 -4.55 -14.37
C TYR A 5 -10.76 -4.94 -13.96
N GLU A 6 -9.75 -4.45 -14.70
CA GLU A 6 -8.43 -4.34 -14.07
C GLU A 6 -8.63 -3.42 -12.86
N LYS A 7 -8.49 -3.95 -11.65
CA LYS A 7 -8.53 -3.14 -10.44
C LYS A 7 -7.29 -2.25 -10.46
N THR A 8 -7.39 -1.10 -11.12
CA THR A 8 -6.35 -0.09 -11.13
C THR A 8 -6.21 0.42 -9.71
N ILE A 9 -5.03 0.23 -9.11
CA ILE A 9 -4.69 0.96 -7.90
C ILE A 9 -4.29 2.37 -8.33
N VAL A 10 -4.83 3.37 -7.65
CA VAL A 10 -4.42 4.76 -7.82
C VAL A 10 -3.85 5.17 -6.47
N PRO A 11 -2.51 5.24 -6.32
CA PRO A 11 -1.90 5.73 -5.10
C PRO A 11 -2.11 7.25 -4.99
N ASP A 12 -2.04 7.78 -3.77
CA ASP A 12 -2.09 9.23 -3.55
C ASP A 12 -0.83 9.93 -4.11
N ALA A 13 0.31 9.22 -4.09
CA ALA A 13 1.50 9.61 -4.82
C ALA A 13 2.33 8.39 -5.26
N PHE A 14 3.13 8.58 -6.31
CA PHE A 14 4.02 7.55 -6.84
C PHE A 14 5.37 8.15 -7.22
N PHE A 15 6.45 7.45 -6.89
CA PHE A 15 7.78 7.83 -7.32
C PHE A 15 8.71 6.61 -7.44
N ILE A 16 9.83 6.80 -8.15
CA ILE A 16 10.89 5.80 -8.26
C ILE A 16 12.12 6.35 -7.55
N LYS A 17 12.70 5.54 -6.66
CA LYS A 17 13.95 5.86 -5.97
C LYS A 17 14.81 4.61 -5.93
N ASP A 18 16.09 4.75 -6.25
CA ASP A 18 17.05 3.63 -6.29
C ASP A 18 16.54 2.44 -7.13
N ASN A 19 15.89 2.75 -8.26
CA ASN A 19 15.23 1.79 -9.15
C ASN A 19 14.07 0.97 -8.52
N VAL A 20 13.60 1.37 -7.34
CA VAL A 20 12.46 0.75 -6.64
C VAL A 20 11.24 1.67 -6.71
N HIS A 21 10.09 1.08 -7.03
CA HIS A 21 8.82 1.78 -7.10
C HIS A 21 8.25 1.98 -5.71
N HIS A 22 7.83 3.21 -5.41
CA HIS A 22 7.25 3.60 -4.13
C HIS A 22 5.83 4.11 -4.37
N PHE A 23 4.87 3.55 -3.62
CA PHE A 23 3.47 3.94 -3.66
C PHE A 23 3.10 4.53 -2.31
N VAL A 24 2.52 5.72 -2.31
CA VAL A 24 2.14 6.45 -1.10
C VAL A 24 0.63 6.44 -0.93
N GLU A 25 0.20 6.19 0.30
CA GLU A 25 -1.18 6.22 0.75
C GLU A 25 -1.28 7.09 1.99
N VAL A 26 -2.25 8.01 2.00
CA VAL A 26 -2.53 8.90 3.13
C VAL A 26 -3.89 8.55 3.71
N ASP A 27 -3.87 7.96 4.89
CA ASP A 27 -5.07 7.53 5.59
C ASP A 27 -5.37 8.43 6.79
N ARG A 28 -6.42 9.24 6.64
CA ARG A 28 -6.94 10.07 7.73
C ARG A 28 -8.11 9.38 8.44
N LEU A 29 -9.24 9.27 7.76
CA LEU A 29 -10.51 8.80 8.34
C LEU A 29 -11.12 7.61 7.60
N GLN A 30 -10.34 6.94 6.74
CA GLN A 30 -10.88 5.84 5.96
C GLN A 30 -11.25 4.66 6.87
N HIS A 31 -12.30 3.90 6.56
CA HIS A 31 -12.57 2.67 7.31
C HIS A 31 -11.44 1.65 7.10
N MET A 32 -11.00 0.96 8.18
CA MET A 32 -9.90 -0.01 8.10
C MET A 32 -10.13 -1.13 7.08
N LYS A 33 -11.39 -1.53 6.84
CA LYS A 33 -11.75 -2.51 5.81
C LYS A 33 -11.39 -2.05 4.39
N VAL A 34 -11.38 -0.74 4.13
CA VAL A 34 -10.95 -0.20 2.84
C VAL A 34 -9.43 -0.24 2.73
N ASN A 35 -8.71 0.05 3.82
CA ASN A 35 -7.25 -0.09 3.87
C ASN A 35 -6.80 -1.54 3.68
N GLU A 36 -7.50 -2.50 4.30
CA GLU A 36 -7.26 -3.93 4.10
C GLU A 36 -7.40 -4.32 2.63
N LYS A 37 -8.47 -3.86 1.97
CA LYS A 37 -8.67 -4.09 0.52
C LYS A 37 -7.53 -3.48 -0.31
N LYS A 38 -7.06 -2.27 0.01
CA LYS A 38 -5.90 -1.65 -0.67
C LYS A 38 -4.66 -2.52 -0.52
N LEU A 39 -4.34 -2.98 0.69
CA LEU A 39 -3.19 -3.86 0.94
C LEU A 39 -3.31 -5.21 0.24
N GLN A 40 -4.51 -5.79 0.15
CA GLN A 40 -4.75 -6.99 -0.64
C GLN A 40 -4.39 -6.77 -2.13
N LEU A 41 -4.75 -5.61 -2.70
CA LEU A 41 -4.41 -5.26 -4.09
C LEU A 41 -2.90 -5.04 -4.24
N TYR A 42 -2.25 -4.37 -3.29
CA TYR A 42 -0.79 -4.22 -3.29
C TYR A 42 -0.05 -5.57 -3.16
N GLY A 43 -0.63 -6.57 -2.50
CA GLY A 43 -0.09 -7.94 -2.51
C GLY A 43 -0.05 -8.53 -3.93
N ASN A 44 -1.11 -8.34 -4.71
CA ASN A 44 -1.14 -8.76 -6.11
C ASN A 44 -0.10 -8.02 -6.96
N ILE A 45 0.02 -6.71 -6.77
CA ILE A 45 0.99 -5.87 -7.47
C ILE A 45 2.43 -6.28 -7.12
N THR A 46 2.70 -6.56 -5.85
CA THR A 46 4.00 -7.05 -5.38
C THR A 46 4.40 -8.33 -6.13
N ASN A 47 3.46 -9.26 -6.29
CA ASN A 47 3.71 -10.50 -7.05
C ASN A 47 3.99 -10.23 -8.54
N ILE A 48 3.30 -9.28 -9.16
CA ILE A 48 3.54 -8.88 -10.56
C ILE A 48 4.94 -8.29 -10.72
N TYR A 49 5.31 -7.34 -9.86
CA TYR A 49 6.62 -6.70 -9.88
C TYR A 49 7.76 -7.70 -9.65
N LYS A 50 7.58 -8.62 -8.69
CA LYS A 50 8.57 -9.68 -8.44
C LYS A 50 8.78 -10.56 -9.66
N LYS A 51 7.70 -10.95 -10.36
CA LYS A 51 7.77 -11.82 -11.54
C LYS A 51 8.32 -11.11 -12.79
N GLN A 52 7.94 -9.86 -13.02
CA GLN A 52 8.23 -9.17 -14.28
C GLN A 52 9.49 -8.30 -14.21
N LYS A 53 9.79 -7.72 -13.04
CA LYS A 53 10.88 -6.74 -12.86
C LYS A 53 11.98 -7.22 -11.93
N GLY A 54 11.78 -8.32 -11.20
CA GLY A 54 12.72 -8.78 -10.17
C GLY A 54 12.82 -7.84 -8.97
N THR A 55 11.91 -6.88 -8.82
CA THR A 55 11.90 -5.86 -7.76
C THR A 55 10.70 -6.04 -6.85
N ILE A 56 10.81 -5.60 -5.60
CA ILE A 56 9.68 -5.51 -4.66
C ILE A 56 9.33 -4.03 -4.47
N PRO A 57 8.10 -3.59 -4.78
CA PRO A 57 7.69 -2.21 -4.55
C PRO A 57 7.54 -1.95 -3.04
N VAL A 58 7.80 -0.69 -2.64
CA VAL A 58 7.59 -0.22 -1.27
C VAL A 58 6.27 0.49 -1.18
N ILE A 59 5.43 0.10 -0.23
CA ILE A 59 4.19 0.82 0.08
C ILE A 59 4.45 1.69 1.31
N ILE A 60 4.18 2.98 1.23
CA ILE A 60 4.33 3.94 2.33
C ILE A 60 2.93 4.38 2.74
N PHE A 61 2.58 4.16 4.00
CA PHE A 61 1.26 4.49 4.55
C PHE A 61 1.40 5.53 5.67
N PHE A 62 0.81 6.70 5.47
CA PHE A 62 0.63 7.69 6.53
C PHE A 62 -0.68 7.41 7.24
N THR A 63 -0.68 7.36 8.56
CA THR A 63 -1.88 7.11 9.38
C THR A 63 -1.89 7.94 10.66
N LEU A 64 -3.03 7.98 11.37
CA LEU A 64 -3.23 8.89 12.50
C LEU A 64 -2.98 8.29 13.89
N SER A 65 -2.88 6.96 14.01
CA SER A 65 -2.73 6.35 15.34
C SER A 65 -1.98 5.03 15.31
N ASP A 66 -1.40 4.70 16.46
CA ASP A 66 -0.66 3.46 16.69
C ASP A 66 -1.57 2.22 16.49
N TYR A 67 -2.87 2.32 16.82
CA TYR A 67 -3.85 1.27 16.51
C TYR A 67 -3.98 1.01 15.02
N ARG A 68 -4.08 2.07 14.20
CA ARG A 68 -4.22 1.93 12.75
C ARG A 68 -2.93 1.41 12.13
N GLN A 69 -1.78 1.88 12.61
CA GLN A 69 -0.47 1.37 12.21
C GLN A 69 -0.38 -0.16 12.42
N CYS A 70 -0.70 -0.63 13.64
CA CYS A 70 -0.67 -2.06 13.97
C CYS A 70 -1.55 -2.87 13.01
N ARG A 71 -2.79 -2.40 12.75
CA ARG A 71 -3.68 -3.08 11.78
C ARG A 71 -3.14 -3.09 10.35
N LEU A 72 -2.53 -1.99 9.88
CA LEU A 72 -1.94 -1.92 8.55
C LEU A 72 -0.76 -2.90 8.42
N GLU A 73 0.06 -3.04 9.46
CA GLU A 73 1.19 -3.98 9.50
C GLU A 73 0.70 -5.44 9.52
N GLU A 74 -0.35 -5.76 10.31
CA GLU A 74 -1.01 -7.08 10.28
C GLU A 74 -1.51 -7.43 8.87
N TYR A 75 -2.17 -6.49 8.19
CA TYR A 75 -2.64 -6.68 6.81
C TYR A 75 -1.48 -6.83 5.82
N ALA A 76 -0.41 -6.06 5.98
CA ALA A 76 0.77 -6.16 5.12
C ALA A 76 1.43 -7.54 5.25
N MET A 77 1.57 -8.06 6.48
CA MET A 77 2.05 -9.42 6.72
C MET A 77 1.12 -10.46 6.06
N LYS A 78 -0.19 -10.33 6.26
CA LYS A 78 -1.21 -11.23 5.69
C LYS A 78 -1.16 -11.30 4.16
N TYR A 79 -0.85 -10.19 3.49
CA TYR A 79 -0.84 -10.08 2.03
C TYR A 79 0.55 -10.00 1.40
N ASN A 80 1.61 -10.25 2.19
CA ASN A 80 3.01 -10.23 1.74
C ASN A 80 3.40 -8.91 1.04
N VAL A 81 3.06 -7.78 1.66
CA VAL A 81 3.36 -6.43 1.19
C VAL A 81 4.53 -5.86 1.99
N PHE A 82 5.52 -5.29 1.31
CA PHE A 82 6.60 -4.55 1.97
C PHE A 82 6.11 -3.14 2.32
N LEU A 83 5.60 -2.98 3.55
CA LEU A 83 4.97 -1.77 4.04
C LEU A 83 5.91 -0.97 4.95
N ARG A 84 5.91 0.36 4.79
CA ARG A 84 6.43 1.33 5.76
C ARG A 84 5.27 2.18 6.26
N THR A 85 5.10 2.26 7.57
CA THR A 85 4.05 3.05 8.22
C THR A 85 4.66 4.29 8.86
N MET A 86 3.93 5.41 8.81
CA MET A 86 4.30 6.68 9.45
C MET A 86 3.09 7.19 10.22
N VAL A 87 3.17 7.28 11.54
CA VAL A 87 2.11 7.86 12.37
C VAL A 87 2.31 9.37 12.44
N VAL A 88 1.34 10.12 11.91
CA VAL A 88 1.33 11.58 11.94
C VAL A 88 0.37 12.02 13.04
N LYS A 89 0.94 12.36 14.21
CA LYS A 89 0.18 12.70 15.43
C LYS A 89 -0.38 14.13 15.44
N GLU A 90 0.15 15.00 14.59
CA GLU A 90 -0.29 16.40 14.47
C GLU A 90 -0.56 16.73 12.99
N ILE A 91 -1.82 17.02 12.68
CA ILE A 91 -2.23 17.67 11.45
C ILE A 91 -2.77 19.02 11.89
N PHE A 92 -1.93 20.05 11.79
CA PHE A 92 -2.29 21.43 12.13
C PHE A 92 -3.51 21.90 11.32
#